data_AF-A0A965S0Q9-F1
#
_entry.id   AF-A0A965S0Q9-F1
#
_cell.length_a   1.000
_cell.length_b   1.000
_cell.length_c   1.000
_cell.angle_alpha   90.00
_cell.angle_beta   90.00
_cell.angle_gamma   90.00
#
_symmetry.space_group_name_H-M   'P 1'
#
loop_
_entity.id
_entity.type
_entity.pdbx_description
1 polymer ?
#
loop_
_entity_poly.entity_id
_entity_poly.type
_entity_poly.pdbx_seq_one_letter_code
_entity_poly.pdbx_strand_id
1 'polypeptide(L)'
;DVSYYQIESASNSVPKFLRDISRAISDKPVSTIRIWASVAVMLVGILIAMVLVYGSVRSSIVAIGRNPLAKRTIQSSMLKVIGIAIIVLITSLGTVYMILKG
;
A
#
# COMPACT_ATOMS: atom_id res chain seq x y z
N ASP A 1 -10.87 35.69 -7.98
CA ASP A 1 -9.41 35.42 -7.91
C ASP A 1 -8.85 35.11 -6.51
N VAL A 2 -9.40 34.13 -5.78
CA VAL A 2 -8.84 33.71 -4.46
C VAL A 2 -8.53 32.22 -4.36
N SER A 3 -8.68 31.46 -5.45
CA SER A 3 -8.47 30.00 -5.44
C SER A 3 -7.02 29.56 -5.75
N TYR A 4 -6.15 30.49 -6.18
CA TYR A 4 -4.77 30.15 -6.61
C TYR A 4 -3.76 30.06 -5.46
N TYR A 5 -4.03 30.66 -4.29
CA TYR A 5 -3.08 30.67 -3.16
C TYR A 5 -3.04 29.36 -2.33
N GLN A 6 -4.08 28.52 -2.41
CA GLN A 6 -4.06 27.19 -1.77
C GLN A 6 -3.21 26.17 -2.55
N ILE A 7 -2.90 26.47 -3.80
CA ILE A 7 -2.05 25.62 -4.63
C ILE A 7 -0.57 25.94 -4.38
N GLU A 8 -0.22 27.19 -4.08
CA GLU A 8 1.17 27.65 -4.03
C GLU A 8 1.92 27.25 -2.75
N SER A 9 1.27 27.27 -1.58
CA SER A 9 1.90 26.82 -0.32
C SER A 9 2.15 25.31 -0.26
N ALA A 10 1.52 24.56 -1.16
CA ALA A 10 1.70 23.13 -1.31
C ALA A 10 2.44 22.72 -2.61
N SER A 11 2.56 23.63 -3.59
CA SER A 11 3.18 23.35 -4.89
C SER A 11 4.68 23.13 -4.79
N ASN A 12 5.32 23.60 -3.72
CA ASN A 12 6.75 23.36 -3.48
C ASN A 12 7.03 22.07 -2.68
N SER A 13 6.02 21.45 -2.07
CA SER A 13 6.21 20.30 -1.15
C SER A 13 5.80 18.95 -1.74
N VAL A 14 5.01 18.92 -2.83
CA VAL A 14 4.60 17.66 -3.48
C VAL A 14 5.32 17.49 -4.83
N PRO A 15 6.14 16.45 -5.01
CA PRO A 15 6.81 16.15 -6.27
C PRO A 15 5.81 16.03 -7.43
N LYS A 16 6.20 16.55 -8.62
CA LYS A 16 5.37 16.51 -9.85
C LYS A 16 4.84 15.11 -10.16
N PHE A 17 5.67 14.08 -9.97
CA PHE A 17 5.29 12.67 -10.16
C PHE A 17 4.07 12.23 -9.33
N LEU A 18 4.02 12.59 -8.04
CA LEU A 18 2.87 12.24 -7.19
C LEU A 18 1.60 12.99 -7.61
N ARG A 19 1.76 14.21 -8.11
CA ARG A 19 0.67 15.02 -8.67
C ARG A 19 0.10 14.42 -9.97
N ASP A 20 0.97 13.94 -10.85
CA ASP A 20 0.56 13.37 -12.13
C ASP A 20 -0.14 12.03 -11.95
N ILE A 21 0.35 11.18 -11.03
CA ILE A 21 -0.34 9.92 -10.67
C ILE A 21 -1.72 10.20 -10.05
N SER A 22 -1.80 11.16 -9.14
CA SER A 22 -3.07 11.48 -8.48
C SER A 22 -4.08 12.14 -9.42
N ARG A 23 -3.64 12.89 -10.43
CA ARG A 23 -4.50 13.38 -11.53
C ARG A 23 -4.90 12.26 -12.50
N ALA A 24 -4.02 11.30 -12.78
CA ALA A 24 -4.35 10.15 -13.63
C ALA A 24 -5.42 9.23 -12.99
N ILE A 25 -5.49 9.21 -11.66
CA ILE A 25 -6.46 8.41 -10.91
C ILE A 25 -7.74 9.21 -10.57
N SER A 26 -7.67 10.54 -10.54
CA SER A 26 -8.79 11.41 -10.18
C SER A 26 -8.92 12.57 -11.17
N ASP A 27 -10.03 12.59 -11.92
CA ASP A 27 -10.41 13.65 -12.88
C ASP A 27 -10.62 15.04 -12.23
N LYS A 28 -10.33 15.19 -10.93
CA LYS A 28 -10.55 16.42 -10.15
C LYS A 28 -9.25 16.90 -9.48
N PRO A 29 -9.08 18.22 -9.27
CA PRO A 29 -7.97 18.74 -8.50
C PRO A 29 -8.06 18.27 -7.05
N VAL A 30 -7.17 17.33 -6.68
CA VAL A 30 -7.10 16.76 -5.33
C VAL A 30 -6.29 17.65 -4.41
N SER A 31 -6.82 17.91 -3.21
CA SER A 31 -6.13 18.70 -2.19
C SER A 31 -4.84 18.01 -1.74
N THR A 32 -3.78 18.80 -1.52
CA THR A 32 -2.45 18.35 -1.10
C THR A 32 -2.49 17.44 0.14
N ILE A 33 -3.38 17.73 1.09
CA ILE A 33 -3.54 16.91 2.30
C ILE A 33 -4.02 15.49 1.99
N ARG A 34 -4.86 15.33 0.94
CA ARG A 34 -5.37 14.03 0.50
C ARG A 34 -4.28 13.21 -0.18
N ILE A 35 -3.38 13.85 -0.93
CA ILE A 35 -2.23 13.17 -1.55
C ILE A 35 -1.31 12.59 -0.46
N TRP A 36 -0.96 13.39 0.56
CA TRP A 36 -0.14 12.91 1.67
C TRP A 36 -0.83 11.82 2.50
N ALA A 37 -2.14 11.94 2.76
CA ALA A 37 -2.91 10.91 3.45
C ALA A 37 -2.90 9.57 2.68
N SER A 38 -3.10 9.61 1.36
CA SER A 38 -3.03 8.42 0.51
C SER A 38 -1.66 7.76 0.51
N VAL A 39 -0.58 8.56 0.46
CA VAL A 39 0.80 8.04 0.57
C VAL A 39 1.03 7.37 1.93
N ALA A 40 0.54 7.97 3.03
CA ALA A 40 0.66 7.38 4.36
C ALA A 40 -0.07 6.03 4.45
N VAL A 41 -1.30 5.93 3.94
CA VAL A 41 -2.06 4.67 3.91
C VAL A 41 -1.34 3.62 3.07
N MET A 42 -0.84 4.00 1.88
CA MET A 42 -0.07 3.11 1.02
C MET A 42 1.19 2.58 1.72
N LEU A 43 1.92 3.43 2.44
CA LEU A 43 3.10 3.03 3.22
C LEU A 43 2.74 2.04 4.32
N VAL A 44 1.64 2.29 5.05
CA VAL A 44 1.16 1.34 6.08
C VAL A 44 0.79 -0.01 5.46
N GLY A 45 0.08 -0.01 4.33
CA GLY A 45 -0.25 -1.24 3.61
C GLY A 45 1.00 -2.03 3.18
N ILE A 46 2.02 -1.35 2.67
CA ILE A 46 3.31 -1.96 2.30
C ILE A 46 4.02 -2.52 3.53
N LEU A 47 4.05 -1.80 4.65
CA LEU A 47 4.68 -2.28 5.89
C LEU A 47 4.00 -3.54 6.42
N ILE A 48 2.66 -3.57 6.42
CA ILE A 48 1.89 -4.75 6.82
C ILE A 48 2.23 -5.94 5.90
N ALA A 49 2.20 -5.72 4.59
CA ALA A 49 2.55 -6.76 3.62
C ALA A 49 3.99 -7.27 3.82
N MET A 50 4.94 -6.37 4.07
CA MET A 50 6.35 -6.71 4.27
C MET A 50 6.55 -7.57 5.52
N VAL A 51 5.95 -7.19 6.66
CA VAL A 51 6.03 -7.98 7.90
C VAL A 51 5.40 -9.35 7.71
N LEU A 52 4.26 -9.42 7.01
CA LEU A 52 3.54 -10.65 6.77
C LEU A 52 4.33 -11.62 5.87
N VAL A 53 4.92 -11.11 4.79
CA VAL A 53 5.78 -11.89 3.88
C VAL A 53 7.06 -12.33 4.60
N TYR A 54 7.73 -11.43 5.32
CA TYR A 54 8.96 -11.76 6.03
C TYR A 54 8.72 -12.83 7.12
N GLY A 55 7.66 -12.66 7.92
CA GLY A 55 7.28 -13.61 8.95
C GLY A 55 6.93 -14.99 8.38
N SER A 56 6.18 -15.04 7.29
CA SER A 56 5.83 -16.30 6.64
C SER A 56 7.02 -17.02 6.00
N VAL A 57 7.93 -16.29 5.32
CA VAL A 57 9.15 -16.88 4.74
C VAL A 57 10.05 -17.43 5.84
N ARG A 58 10.34 -16.64 6.88
CA ARG A 58 11.21 -17.08 7.98
C ARG A 58 10.63 -18.29 8.71
N SER A 59 9.33 -18.26 9.03
CA SER A 59 8.64 -19.37 9.67
C SER A 59 8.71 -20.64 8.81
N SER A 60 8.57 -20.49 7.49
CA SER A 60 8.62 -21.61 6.55
C SER A 60 10.01 -22.25 6.45
N ILE A 61 11.06 -21.44 6.42
CA ILE A 61 12.45 -21.92 6.42
C ILE A 61 12.74 -22.71 7.71
N VAL A 62 12.37 -22.15 8.87
CA VAL A 62 12.60 -22.81 10.17
C VAL A 62 11.82 -24.12 10.28
N ALA A 63 10.57 -24.14 9.83
CA ALA A 63 9.73 -25.32 9.93
C ALA A 63 10.17 -26.43 8.94
N ILE A 64 10.65 -26.08 7.75
CA ILE A 64 11.27 -27.05 6.81
C ILE A 64 12.55 -27.65 7.40
N GLY A 65 13.39 -26.83 8.06
CA GLY A 65 14.61 -27.31 8.69
C GLY A 65 14.38 -28.24 9.89
N ARG A 66 13.23 -28.11 10.57
CA ARG A 66 12.88 -28.94 11.73
C ARG A 66 11.98 -30.13 11.39
N ASN A 67 11.19 -30.06 10.33
CA ASN A 67 10.33 -31.15 9.90
C ASN A 67 10.14 -31.14 8.37
N PRO A 68 10.99 -31.85 7.62
CA PRO A 68 10.91 -31.89 6.17
C PRO A 68 9.62 -32.55 5.63
N LEU A 69 8.95 -33.38 6.44
CA LEU A 69 7.65 -33.98 6.10
C LEU A 69 6.51 -32.94 6.08
N ALA A 70 6.65 -31.85 6.84
CA ALA A 70 5.67 -30.76 6.90
C ALA A 70 5.78 -29.76 5.72
N LYS A 71 6.73 -29.95 4.79
CA LYS A 71 6.96 -29.06 3.63
C LYS A 71 5.68 -28.77 2.85
N ARG A 72 4.84 -29.78 2.62
CA ARG A 72 3.59 -29.64 1.85
C ARG A 72 2.57 -28.76 2.57
N THR A 73 2.44 -28.92 3.89
CA THR A 73 1.55 -28.10 4.73
C THR A 73 2.04 -26.66 4.83
N ILE A 74 3.36 -26.47 4.98
CA ILE A 74 3.99 -25.15 5.05
C ILE A 74 3.80 -24.39 3.73
N GLN A 75 4.04 -25.04 2.58
CA GLN A 75 3.82 -24.43 1.26
C GLN A 75 2.37 -23.98 1.06
N SER A 76 1.38 -24.78 1.51
CA SER A 76 -0.03 -24.39 1.43
C SER A 76 -0.36 -23.19 2.32
N SER A 77 0.32 -23.08 3.47
CA SER A 77 0.12 -21.98 4.42
C SER A 77 0.80 -20.70 3.94
N MET A 78 1.98 -20.79 3.31
CA MET A 78 2.61 -19.65 2.62
C MET A 78 1.71 -19.07 1.52
N LEU A 79 1.09 -19.93 0.71
CA LEU A 79 0.15 -19.49 -0.32
C LEU A 79 -1.06 -18.75 0.26
N LYS A 80 -1.60 -19.20 1.41
CA LYS A 80 -2.67 -18.48 2.12
C LYS A 80 -2.20 -17.11 2.60
N VAL A 81 -0.99 -17.01 3.15
CA VAL A 81 -0.44 -15.73 3.61
C VAL A 81 -0.21 -14.76 2.44
N ILE A 82 0.27 -15.25 1.31
CA ILE A 82 0.38 -14.46 0.07
C ILE A 82 -1.00 -13.95 -0.37
N GLY A 83 -2.03 -14.80 -0.32
CA GLY A 83 -3.42 -14.40 -0.59
C GLY A 83 -3.90 -13.28 0.33
N ILE A 84 -3.61 -13.37 1.63
CA ILE A 84 -3.94 -12.32 2.61
C ILE A 84 -3.18 -11.02 2.30
N ALA A 85 -1.89 -11.10 1.95
CA ALA A 85 -1.10 -9.92 1.57
C ALA A 85 -1.70 -9.21 0.34
N ILE A 86 -2.14 -9.97 -0.67
CA ILE A 86 -2.82 -9.43 -1.85
C ILE A 86 -4.13 -8.73 -1.47
N ILE A 87 -4.94 -9.34 -0.60
CA ILE A 87 -6.18 -8.73 -0.11
C ILE A 87 -5.88 -7.40 0.58
N VAL A 88 -4.89 -7.36 1.47
CA VAL A 88 -4.46 -6.13 2.16
C VAL A 88 -4.04 -5.04 1.17
N LEU A 89 -3.28 -5.41 0.12
CA LEU A 89 -2.90 -4.45 -0.92
C LEU A 89 -4.10 -3.91 -1.69
N ILE A 90 -5.03 -4.78 -2.09
CA ILE A 90 -6.26 -4.37 -2.79
C ILE A 90 -7.11 -3.45 -1.91
N THR A 91 -7.27 -3.79 -0.63
CA THR A 91 -8.01 -2.95 0.33
C THR A 91 -7.33 -1.60 0.49
N SER A 92 -5.99 -1.57 0.63
CA SER A 92 -5.22 -0.32 0.72
C SER A 92 -5.38 0.55 -0.53
N LEU A 93 -5.33 -0.04 -1.73
CA LEU A 93 -5.60 0.67 -2.98
C LEU A 93 -7.04 1.20 -3.02
N GLY A 94 -8.00 0.40 -2.56
CA GLY A 94 -9.41 0.79 -2.45
C GLY A 94 -9.59 1.99 -1.52
N THR A 95 -8.93 2.01 -0.36
CA THR A 95 -8.94 3.15 0.56
C THR A 95 -8.34 4.40 -0.08
N VAL A 96 -7.21 4.27 -0.77
CA VAL A 96 -6.59 5.39 -1.50
C VAL A 96 -7.54 5.94 -2.57
N TYR A 97 -8.19 5.07 -3.35
CA TYR A 97 -9.18 5.48 -4.34
C TYR A 97 -10.37 6.21 -3.69
N MET A 98 -10.85 5.71 -2.54
CA MET A 98 -11.97 6.30 -1.82
C MET A 98 -11.64 7.70 -1.27
N ILE A 99 -10.44 7.89 -0.73
CA ILE A 99 -9.95 9.20 -0.25
C ILE A 99 -9.82 10.19 -1.41
N LEU A 100 -9.40 9.70 -2.59
CA LEU A 100 -9.13 10.55 -3.74
C LEU A 100 -10.40 10.96 -4.50
N LYS A 101 -11.43 10.09 -4.50
CA LYS A 101 -12.72 10.33 -5.16
C LYS A 101 -13.75 11.01 -4.25
N GLY A 102 -13.69 10.76 -2.94
CA GLY A 102 -14.57 11.38 -1.94
C GLY A 102 -14.25 12.85 -1.66
#